data_AF-A0AAJ4ATP6-F1
#
_entry.id   AF-A0AAJ4ATP6-F1
#
_cell.length_a   1.000
_cell.length_b   1.000
_cell.length_c   1.000
_cell.angle_alpha   90.00
_cell.angle_beta   90.00
_cell.angle_gamma   90.00
#
_symmetry.space_group_name_H-M   'P 1'
#
loop_
_entity.id
_entity.type
_entity.pdbx_description
1 polymer ?
#
loop_
_entity_poly.entity_id
_entity_poly.type
_entity_poly.pdbx_seq_one_letter_code
_entity_poly.pdbx_strand_id
1 'polypeptide(L)'
;MKTTLAYLPPFILCCLFSSYSVVAQQSETDEKDGSMKEQKHHEDPTRILTRVGVGYDGQLTFNGTLGLDETRMIRGQINEDASEWQLGGSWLFEKGILNVYMNGHEQRNTYSIGTFVPLNKLGVDTGKWQVFPMAGANFVEGKKGNSNSTGAYVGGFVIRPINEHWSVLAYSGISAGSSDYLGVWGGVGASYKITSKQSIRLMASYSEDSYRTDNKVSISYSYEF
;
A
#
# COMPACT_ATOMS: atom_id res chain seq x y z
N MET A 1 -57.18 -20.18 59.68
CA MET A 1 -55.71 -20.02 59.66
C MET A 1 -55.11 -21.29 59.08
N LYS A 2 -54.15 -21.20 58.14
CA LYS A 2 -53.62 -22.27 57.25
C LYS A 2 -54.65 -22.72 56.18
N THR A 3 -54.59 -22.31 54.91
CA THR A 3 -53.66 -22.59 53.76
C THR A 3 -53.74 -24.00 53.17
N THR A 4 -54.24 -24.10 51.93
CA THR A 4 -53.66 -24.74 50.69
C THR A 4 -54.78 -24.98 49.66
N LEU A 5 -54.59 -25.09 48.34
CA LEU A 5 -53.53 -24.68 47.38
C LEU A 5 -54.22 -24.53 45.99
N ALA A 6 -53.67 -23.75 45.06
CA ALA A 6 -54.25 -23.52 43.73
C ALA A 6 -53.59 -24.35 42.61
N TYR A 7 -54.33 -24.67 41.54
CA TYR A 7 -53.78 -24.81 40.18
C TYR A 7 -54.86 -24.75 39.07
N LEU A 8 -54.75 -23.79 38.14
CA LEU A 8 -55.50 -23.72 36.87
C LEU A 8 -54.95 -22.56 35.99
N PRO A 9 -54.60 -22.76 34.71
CA PRO A 9 -54.17 -21.68 33.82
C PRO A 9 -55.32 -21.04 33.01
N PRO A 10 -55.41 -19.69 32.88
CA PRO A 10 -56.25 -18.96 31.91
C PRO A 10 -55.57 -18.86 30.52
N PHE A 11 -56.26 -18.67 29.38
CA PHE A 11 -56.81 -17.41 28.80
C PHE A 11 -55.75 -16.27 28.63
N ILE A 12 -55.72 -15.47 27.54
CA ILE A 12 -56.69 -15.28 26.43
C ILE A 12 -56.07 -14.76 25.09
N LEU A 13 -56.67 -15.18 23.96
CA LEU A 13 -57.00 -14.43 22.72
C LEU A 13 -56.43 -13.00 22.48
N CYS A 14 -55.91 -12.70 21.27
CA CYS A 14 -56.22 -11.42 20.58
C CYS A 14 -55.94 -11.48 19.06
N CYS A 15 -56.52 -10.54 18.31
CA CYS A 15 -56.79 -10.67 16.87
C CYS A 15 -55.95 -9.77 15.94
N LEU A 16 -55.85 -10.20 14.68
CA LEU A 16 -55.92 -9.41 13.44
C LEU A 16 -55.24 -8.02 13.40
N PHE A 17 -54.16 -7.92 12.62
CA PHE A 17 -53.99 -6.79 11.70
C PHE A 17 -53.51 -7.27 10.33
N SER A 18 -54.25 -6.88 9.29
CA SER A 18 -53.94 -7.16 7.90
C SER A 18 -53.30 -5.96 7.22
N SER A 19 -52.17 -6.16 6.56
CA SER A 19 -51.71 -5.28 5.48
C SER A 19 -50.81 -6.07 4.54
N TYR A 20 -51.30 -6.31 3.31
CA TYR A 20 -50.40 -6.54 2.19
C TYR A 20 -49.56 -5.27 2.01
N SER A 21 -48.25 -5.42 1.90
CA SER A 21 -47.40 -4.38 1.33
C SER A 21 -46.51 -5.04 0.30
N VAL A 22 -46.76 -4.68 -0.95
CA VAL A 22 -45.95 -5.02 -2.11
C VAL A 22 -44.49 -4.74 -1.76
N VAL A 23 -43.63 -5.73 -1.92
CA VAL A 23 -42.18 -5.50 -1.97
C VAL A 23 -41.95 -4.63 -3.21
N ALA A 24 -41.77 -3.33 -2.97
CA ALA A 24 -41.34 -2.41 -4.00
C ALA A 24 -39.92 -2.79 -4.40
N GLN A 25 -39.81 -3.59 -5.46
CA GLN A 25 -38.55 -3.90 -6.10
C GLN A 25 -38.10 -2.62 -6.82
N GLN A 26 -37.46 -1.72 -6.06
CA GLN A 26 -36.79 -0.55 -6.61
C GLN A 26 -35.68 -1.07 -7.51
N SER A 27 -35.94 -1.04 -8.82
CA SER A 27 -34.89 -1.00 -9.81
C SER A 27 -34.13 0.30 -9.59
N GLU A 28 -33.02 0.24 -8.88
CA GLU A 28 -31.99 1.27 -8.97
C GLU A 28 -31.53 1.30 -10.43
N THR A 29 -32.09 2.24 -11.18
CA THR A 29 -31.51 2.67 -12.44
C THR A 29 -30.17 3.30 -12.09
N ASP A 30 -29.08 2.58 -12.40
CA ASP A 30 -27.74 3.16 -12.46
C ASP A 30 -27.78 4.38 -13.38
N GLU A 31 -27.93 5.57 -12.80
CA GLU A 31 -27.60 6.81 -13.48
C GLU A 31 -26.12 6.73 -13.81
N LYS A 32 -25.82 6.70 -15.12
CA LYS A 32 -24.46 6.81 -15.61
C LYS A 32 -23.90 8.19 -15.25
N ASP A 33 -23.32 8.31 -14.06
CA ASP A 33 -22.35 9.36 -13.82
C ASP A 33 -21.19 9.16 -14.80
N GLY A 34 -20.93 10.22 -15.58
CA GLY A 34 -19.94 10.24 -16.66
C GLY A 34 -18.50 10.29 -16.16
N SER A 35 -18.22 9.85 -14.94
CA SER A 35 -16.89 9.83 -14.34
C SER A 35 -16.51 8.43 -13.82
N MET A 36 -16.31 7.50 -14.76
CA MET A 36 -15.49 6.31 -14.48
C MET A 36 -14.06 6.76 -14.14
N LYS A 37 -13.81 7.13 -12.87
CA LYS A 37 -12.46 7.17 -12.27
C LYS A 37 -11.90 5.75 -12.42
N GLU A 38 -11.17 5.52 -13.51
CA GLU A 38 -10.55 4.23 -13.87
C GLU A 38 -9.96 3.58 -12.62
N GLN A 39 -10.59 2.50 -12.14
CA GLN A 39 -10.32 1.99 -10.81
C GLN A 39 -8.89 1.44 -10.76
N LYS A 40 -7.99 2.18 -10.12
CA LYS A 40 -6.60 1.78 -9.96
C LYS A 40 -6.52 0.41 -9.31
N HIS A 41 -5.50 -0.36 -9.69
CA HIS A 41 -5.24 -1.65 -9.05
C HIS A 41 -4.92 -1.46 -7.55
N HIS A 42 -5.19 -2.46 -6.69
CA HIS A 42 -4.94 -2.35 -5.24
C HIS A 42 -3.45 -2.29 -4.86
N GLU A 43 -2.56 -2.59 -5.81
CA GLU A 43 -1.10 -2.42 -5.70
C GLU A 43 -0.52 -1.31 -6.56
N ASP A 44 -1.35 -0.48 -7.20
CA ASP A 44 -0.86 0.66 -7.99
C ASP A 44 -0.04 1.61 -7.09
N PRO A 45 1.26 1.86 -7.37
CA PRO A 45 2.11 2.72 -6.54
C PRO A 45 1.70 4.20 -6.57
N THR A 46 0.78 4.58 -7.47
CA THR A 46 0.17 5.91 -7.56
C THR A 46 -1.20 6.00 -6.87
N ARG A 47 -1.58 4.98 -6.08
CA ARG A 47 -2.80 5.00 -5.26
C ARG A 47 -2.51 5.49 -3.85
N ILE A 48 -3.37 6.38 -3.35
CA ILE A 48 -3.41 6.75 -1.94
C ILE A 48 -4.19 5.67 -1.18
N LEU A 49 -3.58 5.09 -0.13
CA LEU A 49 -4.17 3.98 0.62
C LEU A 49 -3.62 3.93 2.05
N THR A 50 -4.34 3.23 2.93
CA THR A 50 -3.86 2.88 4.26
C THR A 50 -3.36 1.43 4.28
N ARG A 51 -2.17 1.20 4.83
CA ARG A 51 -1.50 -0.10 4.84
C ARG A 51 -0.63 -0.23 6.07
N VAL A 52 -0.64 -1.42 6.67
CA VAL A 52 0.25 -1.82 7.74
C VAL A 52 0.97 -3.09 7.35
N GLY A 53 2.19 -3.30 7.84
CA GLY A 53 2.94 -4.50 7.54
C GLY A 53 4.07 -4.75 8.51
N VAL A 54 4.58 -5.98 8.45
CA VAL A 54 5.78 -6.40 9.15
C VAL A 54 6.77 -6.97 8.13
N GLY A 55 8.06 -6.85 8.41
CA GLY A 55 9.13 -7.43 7.62
C GLY A 55 10.25 -7.97 8.50
N TYR A 56 11.09 -8.81 7.91
CA TYR A 56 12.23 -9.43 8.57
C TYR A 56 13.41 -9.53 7.62
N ASP A 57 14.56 -9.05 8.08
CA ASP A 57 15.88 -9.01 7.42
C ASP A 57 17.01 -9.36 8.40
N GLY A 58 16.67 -10.04 9.50
CA GLY A 58 17.52 -10.25 10.67
C GLY A 58 16.93 -9.61 11.92
N GLN A 59 16.23 -8.48 11.75
CA GLN A 59 15.44 -7.82 12.79
C GLN A 59 13.97 -7.69 12.36
N LEU A 60 13.06 -7.56 13.33
CA LEU A 60 11.66 -7.27 13.03
C LEU A 60 11.51 -5.80 12.61
N THR A 61 10.81 -5.56 11.51
CA THR A 61 10.50 -4.23 10.99
C THR A 61 8.99 -4.00 10.96
N PHE A 62 8.51 -2.89 11.48
CA PHE A 62 7.13 -2.43 11.34
C PHE A 62 7.06 -1.33 10.27
N ASN A 63 6.08 -1.43 9.36
CA ASN A 63 5.86 -0.42 8.31
C ASN A 63 4.39 -0.02 8.21
N GLY A 64 4.17 1.25 7.86
CA GLY A 64 2.86 1.87 7.79
C GLY A 64 2.74 2.86 6.64
N THR A 65 1.52 3.04 6.16
CA THR A 65 1.12 4.12 5.25
C THR A 65 -0.28 4.54 5.64
N LEU A 66 -0.53 5.85 5.70
CA LEU A 66 -1.83 6.43 6.03
C LEU A 66 -2.22 7.40 4.92
N GLY A 67 -3.33 7.12 4.24
CA GLY A 67 -3.98 8.09 3.35
C GLY A 67 -4.57 9.24 4.18
N LEU A 68 -4.27 10.47 3.79
CA LEU A 68 -4.81 11.69 4.42
C LEU A 68 -6.06 12.20 3.68
N ASP A 69 -6.07 12.04 2.36
CA ASP A 69 -7.15 12.39 1.42
C ASP A 69 -6.94 11.67 0.07
N GLU A 70 -7.71 12.00 -0.97
CA GLU A 70 -7.58 11.42 -2.31
C GLU A 70 -6.19 11.60 -2.98
N THR A 71 -5.38 12.55 -2.50
CA THR A 71 -4.14 12.99 -3.14
C THR A 71 -2.88 12.88 -2.28
N ARG A 72 -3.00 12.74 -0.95
CA ARG A 72 -1.85 12.79 -0.03
C ARG A 72 -1.79 11.60 0.91
N MET A 73 -0.59 11.06 1.13
CA MET A 73 -0.33 10.04 2.16
C MET A 73 0.98 10.26 2.88
N ILE A 74 1.08 9.74 4.10
CA ILE A 74 2.32 9.65 4.88
C ILE A 74 2.72 8.18 5.00
N ARG A 75 4.03 7.89 4.93
CA ARG A 75 4.65 6.58 5.08
C ARG A 75 5.64 6.60 6.24
N GLY A 76 5.64 5.54 7.05
CA GLY A 76 6.62 5.33 8.11
C GLY A 76 7.14 3.88 8.13
N GLN A 77 8.37 3.69 8.59
CA GLN A 77 8.97 2.38 8.90
C GLN A 77 9.92 2.54 10.09
N ILE A 78 9.99 1.52 10.94
CA ILE A 78 10.96 1.42 12.04
C ILE A 78 11.30 -0.05 12.31
N ASN A 79 12.56 -0.35 12.64
CA ASN A 79 12.98 -1.67 13.15
C ASN A 79 12.79 -1.78 14.68
N GLU A 80 13.01 -2.99 15.20
CA GLU A 80 12.79 -3.34 16.60
C GLU A 80 13.61 -2.51 17.60
N ASP A 81 14.86 -2.19 17.28
CA ASP A 81 15.78 -1.41 18.14
C ASP A 81 15.83 0.10 17.81
N ALA A 82 15.03 0.55 16.84
CA ALA A 82 14.99 1.91 16.31
C ALA A 82 16.30 2.46 15.69
N SER A 83 17.31 1.61 15.45
CA SER A 83 18.52 2.01 14.71
C SER A 83 18.25 2.27 13.21
N GLU A 84 17.13 1.77 12.69
CA GLU A 84 16.66 1.97 11.33
C GLU A 84 15.25 2.52 11.28
N TRP A 85 15.07 3.59 10.52
CA TRP A 85 13.76 4.20 10.31
C TRP A 85 13.64 4.87 8.95
N GLN A 86 12.41 4.96 8.45
CA GLN A 86 12.04 5.75 7.28
C GLN A 86 10.81 6.58 7.62
N LEU A 87 10.80 7.83 7.17
CA LEU A 87 9.63 8.71 7.19
C LEU A 87 9.49 9.38 5.83
N GLY A 88 8.27 9.54 5.33
CA GLY A 88 8.05 10.21 4.06
C GLY A 88 6.60 10.55 3.79
N GLY A 89 6.37 11.25 2.69
CA GLY A 89 5.06 11.58 2.18
C GLY A 89 5.00 11.41 0.67
N SER A 90 3.77 11.26 0.17
CA SER A 90 3.51 11.18 -1.27
C SER A 90 2.34 12.09 -1.66
N TRP A 91 2.47 12.73 -2.83
CA TRP A 91 1.49 13.64 -3.41
C TRP A 91 1.14 13.18 -4.84
N LEU A 92 -0.12 12.84 -5.06
CA LEU A 92 -0.65 12.40 -6.34
C LEU A 92 -0.97 13.60 -7.23
N PHE A 93 -0.45 13.56 -8.46
CA PHE A 93 -0.76 14.46 -9.55
C PHE A 93 -1.48 13.68 -10.67
N GLU A 94 -2.02 14.39 -11.67
CA GLU A 94 -2.77 13.81 -12.79
C GLU A 94 -2.03 12.65 -13.50
N LYS A 95 -0.72 12.79 -13.69
CA LYS A 95 0.11 11.87 -14.50
C LYS A 95 1.11 11.04 -13.70
N GLY A 96 1.09 11.09 -12.38
CA GLY A 96 2.06 10.39 -11.55
C GLY A 96 2.05 10.83 -10.09
N ILE A 97 2.93 10.27 -9.28
CA ILE A 97 3.00 10.55 -7.84
C ILE A 97 4.39 11.04 -7.46
N LEU A 98 4.48 12.17 -6.76
CA LEU A 98 5.73 12.63 -6.15
C LEU A 98 5.88 11.98 -4.77
N ASN A 99 7.06 11.47 -4.48
CA ASN A 99 7.43 10.90 -3.18
C ASN A 99 8.60 11.70 -2.61
N VAL A 100 8.53 12.05 -1.34
CA VAL A 100 9.65 12.62 -0.58
C VAL A 100 9.85 11.75 0.65
N TYR A 101 11.06 11.25 0.85
CA TYR A 101 11.37 10.34 1.95
C TYR A 101 12.76 10.59 2.52
N MET A 102 12.88 10.31 3.82
CA MET A 102 14.10 10.35 4.61
C MET A 102 14.27 8.99 5.30
N ASN A 103 15.50 8.50 5.33
CA ASN A 103 15.88 7.23 5.94
C ASN A 103 17.03 7.48 6.91
N GLY A 104 16.95 6.92 8.10
CA GLY A 104 18.06 6.88 9.06
C GLY A 104 18.55 5.45 9.25
N HIS A 105 19.87 5.28 9.22
CA HIS A 105 20.59 4.06 9.57
C HIS A 105 21.85 4.46 10.37
N GLU A 106 22.51 3.51 11.04
CA GLU A 106 23.75 3.83 11.79
C GLU A 106 24.88 4.41 10.92
N GLN A 107 24.96 3.97 9.66
CA GLN A 107 26.07 4.28 8.74
C GLN A 107 25.81 5.52 7.87
N ARG A 108 24.55 5.94 7.73
CA ARG A 108 24.14 7.06 6.87
C ARG A 108 22.75 7.60 7.23
N ASN A 109 22.45 8.83 6.83
CA ASN A 109 21.08 9.24 6.52
C ASN A 109 20.90 9.30 5.00
N THR A 110 19.68 9.18 4.49
CA THR A 110 19.40 9.32 3.05
C THR A 110 18.10 10.05 2.83
N TYR A 111 18.18 11.20 2.18
CA TYR A 111 17.07 12.05 1.78
C TYR A 111 16.82 11.84 0.29
N SER A 112 15.56 11.79 -0.13
CA SER A 112 15.24 11.45 -1.52
C SER A 112 13.92 12.04 -1.97
N ILE A 113 13.88 12.36 -3.26
CA ILE A 113 12.70 12.81 -3.98
C ILE A 113 12.59 12.01 -5.28
N GLY A 114 11.42 11.50 -5.60
CA GLY A 114 11.23 10.77 -6.85
C GLY A 114 9.78 10.55 -7.24
N THR A 115 9.59 9.98 -8.42
CA THR A 115 8.28 9.85 -9.05
C THR A 115 8.04 8.45 -9.61
N PHE A 116 6.77 8.05 -9.66
CA PHE A 116 6.28 6.98 -10.53
C PHE A 116 5.31 7.57 -11.54
N VAL A 117 5.45 7.18 -12.80
CA VAL A 117 4.55 7.55 -13.90
C VAL A 117 3.98 6.26 -14.52
N PRO A 118 2.65 6.04 -14.51
CA PRO A 118 2.05 4.86 -15.13
C PRO A 118 2.06 4.98 -16.66
N LEU A 119 2.62 4.00 -17.36
CA LEU A 119 2.82 4.06 -18.82
C LEU A 119 1.50 4.16 -19.62
N ASN A 120 0.39 3.64 -19.11
CA ASN A 120 -0.91 3.77 -19.77
C ASN A 120 -1.39 5.24 -19.85
N LYS A 121 -1.05 6.10 -18.87
CA LYS A 121 -1.34 7.55 -18.91
C LYS A 121 -0.43 8.31 -19.89
N LEU A 122 0.61 7.66 -20.43
CA LEU A 122 1.42 8.16 -21.54
C LEU A 122 0.97 7.59 -22.90
N GLY A 123 -0.12 6.80 -22.95
CA GLY A 123 -0.63 6.18 -24.18
C GLY A 123 0.14 4.93 -24.64
N VAL A 124 1.02 4.37 -23.79
CA VAL A 124 1.76 3.14 -24.10
C VAL A 124 0.94 1.93 -23.65
N ASP A 125 0.57 1.07 -24.59
CA ASP A 125 -0.08 -0.21 -24.29
C ASP A 125 0.97 -1.22 -23.77
N THR A 126 0.72 -1.75 -22.57
CA THR A 126 1.52 -2.80 -21.91
C THR A 126 0.72 -4.09 -21.74
N GLY A 127 -0.42 -4.21 -22.42
CA GLY A 127 -1.33 -5.35 -22.38
C GLY A 127 -1.86 -5.60 -20.98
N LYS A 128 -1.61 -6.80 -20.45
CA LYS A 128 -2.05 -7.18 -19.09
C LYS A 128 -1.04 -6.82 -17.99
N TRP A 129 0.08 -6.19 -18.33
CA TRP A 129 1.02 -5.64 -17.36
C TRP A 129 0.67 -4.17 -17.10
N GLN A 130 0.80 -3.73 -15.85
CA GLN A 130 0.85 -2.31 -15.51
C GLN A 130 2.30 -1.98 -15.18
N VAL A 131 2.85 -0.97 -15.85
CA VAL A 131 4.28 -0.63 -15.79
C VAL A 131 4.42 0.82 -15.35
N PHE A 132 5.27 1.03 -14.34
CA PHE A 132 5.48 2.31 -13.69
C PHE A 132 7.00 2.59 -13.65
N PRO A 133 7.60 3.20 -14.68
CA PRO A 133 8.93 3.77 -14.59
C PRO A 133 9.06 4.68 -13.36
N MET A 134 10.24 4.61 -12.75
CA MET A 134 10.64 5.35 -11.57
C MET A 134 11.91 6.15 -11.87
N ALA A 135 11.94 7.39 -11.40
CA ALA A 135 13.15 8.22 -11.42
C ALA A 135 13.16 9.16 -10.20
N GLY A 136 14.35 9.58 -9.79
CA GLY A 136 14.49 10.56 -8.71
C GLY A 136 15.93 10.92 -8.39
N ALA A 137 16.07 11.75 -7.36
CA ALA A 137 17.34 12.24 -6.83
C ALA A 137 17.45 11.93 -5.34
N ASN A 138 18.66 11.72 -4.87
CA ASN A 138 18.96 11.42 -3.47
C ASN A 138 20.19 12.17 -2.98
N PHE A 139 20.19 12.52 -1.70
CA PHE A 139 21.35 12.96 -0.95
C PHE A 139 21.60 11.97 0.18
N VAL A 140 22.77 11.35 0.18
CA VAL A 140 23.27 10.48 1.24
C VAL A 140 24.21 11.29 2.12
N GLU A 141 23.87 11.39 3.40
CA GLU A 141 24.75 11.92 4.43
C GLU A 141 25.49 10.75 5.09
N GLY A 142 26.80 10.66 4.88
CA GLY A 142 27.62 9.60 5.45
C GLY A 142 27.88 9.82 6.94
N LYS A 143 27.77 8.75 7.75
CA LYS A 143 28.17 8.73 9.16
C LYS A 143 29.42 7.88 9.34
N LYS A 144 30.03 7.94 10.52
CA LYS A 144 31.17 7.07 10.92
C LYS A 144 32.37 7.07 9.93
N GLY A 145 32.60 8.18 9.24
CA GLY A 145 33.69 8.33 8.25
C GLY A 145 33.29 8.09 6.79
N ASN A 146 32.04 7.67 6.53
CA ASN A 146 31.49 7.58 5.19
C ASN A 146 31.36 8.98 4.55
N SER A 147 31.58 9.06 3.24
CA SER A 147 31.46 10.32 2.49
C SER A 147 30.01 10.67 2.17
N ASN A 148 29.73 11.96 2.03
CA ASN A 148 28.45 12.41 1.48
C ASN A 148 28.36 12.10 -0.03
N SER A 149 27.16 11.81 -0.51
CA SER A 149 26.90 11.57 -1.93
C SER A 149 25.63 12.26 -2.40
N THR A 150 25.72 13.05 -3.46
CA THR A 150 24.54 13.51 -4.21
C THR A 150 24.41 12.63 -5.45
N GLY A 151 23.23 12.06 -5.67
CA GLY A 151 23.00 11.09 -6.73
C GLY A 151 21.59 11.14 -7.32
N ALA A 152 21.41 10.29 -8.32
CA ALA A 152 20.14 10.04 -8.98
C ALA A 152 19.90 8.54 -9.11
N TYR A 153 18.64 8.17 -9.25
CA TYR A 153 18.23 6.79 -9.43
C TYR A 153 17.16 6.66 -10.51
N VAL A 154 17.14 5.48 -11.14
CA VAL A 154 16.13 5.07 -12.12
C VAL A 154 15.73 3.62 -11.85
N GLY A 155 14.51 3.25 -12.21
CA GLY A 155 14.00 1.91 -12.03
C GLY A 155 12.58 1.76 -12.53
N GLY A 156 11.86 0.78 -12.00
CA GLY A 156 10.44 0.63 -12.25
C GLY A 156 9.76 -0.35 -11.31
N PHE A 157 8.44 -0.23 -11.26
CA PHE A 157 7.52 -1.16 -10.61
C PHE A 157 6.60 -1.77 -11.68
N VAL A 158 6.28 -3.06 -11.56
CA VAL A 158 5.38 -3.76 -12.47
C VAL A 158 4.37 -4.63 -11.72
N ILE A 159 3.16 -4.69 -12.27
CA ILE A 159 2.03 -5.49 -11.75
C ILE A 159 1.50 -6.35 -12.88
N ARG A 160 1.18 -7.61 -12.58
CA ARG A 160 0.48 -8.51 -13.50
C ARG A 160 -0.69 -9.19 -12.77
N PRO A 161 -1.94 -8.74 -12.97
CA PRO A 161 -3.13 -9.38 -12.41
C PRO A 161 -3.36 -10.77 -13.05
N ILE A 162 -3.13 -11.83 -12.28
CA ILE A 162 -3.28 -13.21 -12.75
C ILE A 162 -4.76 -13.56 -12.93
N ASN A 163 -5.58 -13.15 -11.96
CA ASN A 163 -7.05 -13.22 -11.98
C ASN A 163 -7.62 -12.08 -11.11
N GLU A 164 -8.90 -12.15 -10.75
CA GLU A 164 -9.57 -11.11 -9.96
C GLU A 164 -8.98 -10.92 -8.55
N HIS A 165 -8.36 -11.95 -7.98
CA HIS A 165 -7.80 -11.94 -6.63
C HIS A 165 -6.27 -11.86 -6.60
N TRP A 166 -5.60 -12.65 -7.44
CA TRP A 166 -4.15 -12.79 -7.41
C TRP A 166 -3.45 -11.86 -8.40
N SER A 167 -2.41 -11.17 -7.92
CA SER A 167 -1.49 -10.39 -8.74
C SER A 167 -0.05 -10.72 -8.37
N VAL A 168 0.85 -10.80 -9.37
CA VAL A 168 2.30 -10.81 -9.12
C VAL A 168 2.87 -9.41 -9.30
N LEU A 169 3.91 -9.11 -8.53
CA LEU A 169 4.52 -7.81 -8.38
C LEU A 169 6.03 -7.96 -8.53
N ALA A 170 6.67 -7.01 -9.20
CA ALA A 170 8.12 -6.89 -9.17
C ALA A 170 8.54 -5.42 -9.23
N TYR A 171 9.70 -5.12 -8.66
CA TYR A 171 10.32 -3.80 -8.73
C TYR A 171 11.82 -3.93 -8.79
N SER A 172 12.50 -3.04 -9.49
CA SER A 172 13.96 -2.97 -9.52
C SER A 172 14.45 -1.59 -9.93
N GLY A 173 15.68 -1.24 -9.55
CA GLY A 173 16.30 0.01 -9.92
C GLY A 173 17.77 0.09 -9.50
N ILE A 174 18.41 1.13 -10.00
CA ILE A 174 19.81 1.45 -9.75
C ILE A 174 19.94 2.92 -9.34
N SER A 175 20.95 3.22 -8.54
CA SER A 175 21.33 4.55 -8.08
C SER A 175 22.82 4.77 -8.28
N ALA A 176 23.19 5.98 -8.68
CA ALA A 176 24.58 6.41 -8.81
C ALA A 176 24.72 7.84 -8.28
N GLY A 177 25.84 8.16 -7.64
CA GLY A 177 26.11 9.48 -7.07
C GLY A 177 27.58 9.82 -6.99
N SER A 178 27.87 11.02 -6.47
CA SER A 178 29.24 11.46 -6.21
C SER A 178 29.95 10.54 -5.20
N SER A 179 31.27 10.62 -5.15
CA SER A 179 32.10 9.79 -4.23
C SER A 179 32.00 8.29 -4.53
N ASP A 180 31.88 7.94 -5.82
CA ASP A 180 31.73 6.57 -6.35
C ASP A 180 30.58 5.75 -5.74
N TYR A 181 29.55 6.44 -5.23
CA TYR A 181 28.37 5.80 -4.68
C TYR A 181 27.59 5.07 -5.79
N LEU A 182 27.36 3.79 -5.55
CA LEU A 182 26.48 2.95 -6.36
C LEU A 182 25.53 2.19 -5.44
N GLY A 183 24.33 1.92 -5.95
CA GLY A 183 23.41 1.01 -5.32
C GLY A 183 22.43 0.38 -6.30
N VAL A 184 22.00 -0.84 -6.00
CA VAL A 184 21.02 -1.62 -6.74
C VAL A 184 19.97 -2.11 -5.77
N TRP A 185 18.70 -2.12 -6.18
CA TRP A 185 17.62 -2.68 -5.37
C TRP A 185 16.60 -3.36 -6.24
N GLY A 186 15.84 -4.27 -5.63
CA GLY A 186 14.69 -4.88 -6.26
C GLY A 186 13.95 -5.83 -5.33
N GLY A 187 12.91 -6.43 -5.87
CA GLY A 187 12.15 -7.46 -5.18
C GLY A 187 10.97 -7.95 -6.00
N VAL A 188 10.46 -9.10 -5.58
CA VAL A 188 9.36 -9.82 -6.23
C VAL A 188 8.36 -10.26 -5.18
N GLY A 189 7.11 -10.43 -5.58
CA GLY A 189 6.08 -10.87 -4.65
C GLY A 189 4.73 -11.10 -5.29
N ALA A 190 3.75 -11.33 -4.43
CA ALA A 190 2.37 -11.55 -4.81
C ALA A 190 1.43 -10.82 -3.86
N SER A 191 0.28 -10.40 -4.37
CA SER A 191 -0.83 -9.93 -3.55
C SER A 191 -2.12 -10.70 -3.83
N TYR A 192 -2.93 -10.78 -2.79
CA TYR A 192 -4.25 -11.38 -2.77
C TYR A 192 -5.28 -10.32 -2.36
N LYS A 193 -6.17 -9.98 -3.28
CA LYS A 193 -7.31 -9.08 -3.06
C LYS A 193 -8.42 -9.87 -2.35
N ILE A 194 -8.67 -9.53 -1.09
CA ILE A 194 -9.71 -10.16 -0.25
C ILE A 194 -11.08 -9.59 -0.65
N THR A 195 -11.18 -8.26 -0.74
CA THR A 195 -12.37 -7.52 -1.17
C THR A 195 -11.95 -6.33 -2.03
N SER A 196 -12.90 -5.54 -2.56
CA SER A 196 -12.59 -4.28 -3.25
C SER A 196 -11.74 -3.30 -2.42
N LYS A 197 -11.81 -3.37 -1.09
CA LYS A 197 -11.13 -2.49 -0.13
C LYS A 197 -10.00 -3.14 0.66
N GLN A 198 -9.79 -4.45 0.54
CA GLN A 198 -8.86 -5.22 1.40
C GLN A 198 -7.92 -6.11 0.59
N SER A 199 -6.64 -6.10 0.94
CA SER A 199 -5.64 -6.97 0.32
C SER A 199 -4.50 -7.35 1.27
N ILE A 200 -3.93 -8.53 1.06
CA ILE A 200 -2.66 -8.96 1.67
C ILE A 200 -1.61 -9.05 0.58
N ARG A 201 -0.37 -8.68 0.89
CA ARG A 201 0.78 -8.76 0.00
C ARG A 201 1.98 -9.37 0.73
N LEU A 202 2.69 -10.27 0.04
CA LEU A 202 3.97 -10.84 0.43
C LEU A 202 5.03 -10.37 -0.57
N MET A 203 6.16 -9.87 -0.07
CA MET A 203 7.32 -9.44 -0.88
C MET A 203 8.61 -10.07 -0.35
N ALA A 204 9.49 -10.47 -1.26
CA ALA A 204 10.91 -10.70 -1.00
C ALA A 204 11.71 -9.62 -1.73
N SER A 205 12.66 -9.00 -1.03
CA SER A 205 13.39 -7.82 -1.47
C SER A 205 14.88 -7.97 -1.20
N TYR A 206 15.69 -7.39 -2.08
CA TYR A 206 17.13 -7.29 -2.00
C TYR A 206 17.55 -5.84 -2.28
N SER A 207 18.52 -5.33 -1.54
CA SER A 207 19.18 -4.08 -1.87
C SER A 207 20.65 -4.12 -1.48
N GLU A 208 21.50 -3.52 -2.29
CA GLU A 208 22.92 -3.35 -2.02
C GLU A 208 23.34 -1.94 -2.41
N ASP A 209 24.16 -1.31 -1.58
CA ASP A 209 24.87 -0.08 -1.90
C ASP A 209 26.27 -0.08 -1.29
N SER A 210 27.03 0.96 -1.57
CA SER A 210 28.41 1.17 -1.09
C SER A 210 28.64 1.00 0.42
N TYR A 211 27.58 0.86 1.24
CA TYR A 211 27.68 0.69 2.69
C TYR A 211 27.00 -0.57 3.26
N ARG A 212 26.08 -1.22 2.53
CA ARG A 212 25.29 -2.36 3.06
C ARG A 212 24.66 -3.22 1.97
N THR A 213 24.48 -4.51 2.28
CA THR A 213 23.62 -5.47 1.56
C THR A 213 22.50 -5.97 2.47
N ASP A 214 21.26 -5.98 1.97
CA ASP A 214 20.04 -6.32 2.69
C ASP A 214 19.22 -7.39 1.95
N ASN A 215 18.59 -8.28 2.73
CA ASN A 215 17.66 -9.28 2.22
C ASN A 215 16.43 -9.31 3.14
N LYS A 216 15.26 -8.86 2.65
CA LYS A 216 14.05 -8.65 3.46
C LYS A 216 12.87 -9.45 2.93
N VAL A 217 12.18 -10.19 3.80
CA VAL A 217 10.84 -10.74 3.52
C VAL A 217 9.82 -9.91 4.28
N SER A 218 8.71 -9.53 3.65
CA SER A 218 7.67 -8.73 4.31
C SER A 218 6.25 -9.13 3.92
N ILE A 219 5.34 -9.05 4.89
CA ILE A 219 3.91 -9.23 4.72
C ILE A 219 3.18 -7.94 5.13
N SER A 220 2.25 -7.49 4.31
CA SER A 220 1.47 -6.28 4.56
C SER A 220 -0.01 -6.47 4.27
N TYR A 221 -0.86 -5.91 5.12
CA TYR A 221 -2.30 -5.80 4.95
C TYR A 221 -2.68 -4.36 4.59
N SER A 222 -3.53 -4.20 3.58
CA SER A 222 -4.00 -2.90 3.09
C SER A 222 -5.51 -2.78 3.31
N TYR A 223 -5.95 -1.60 3.75
CA TYR A 223 -7.35 -1.24 3.90
C TYR A 223 -7.61 0.13 3.27
N GLU A 224 -8.68 0.21 2.48
CA GLU A 224 -9.18 1.46 1.88
C GLU A 224 -10.50 1.86 2.56
N PHE A 225 -10.62 3.15 2.92
CA PHE A 225 -11.79 3.69 3.60
C PHE A 225 -12.93 3.98 2.63
#